data_AF-M7WKR7-F1
#
_entry.id   AF-M7WKR7-F1
#
_cell.length_a   1.000
_cell.length_b   1.000
_cell.length_c   1.000
_cell.angle_alpha   90.00
_cell.angle_beta   90.00
_cell.angle_gamma   90.00
#
_symmetry.space_group_name_H-M   'P 1'
#
loop_
_entity.id
_entity.type
_entity.pdbx_description
1 polymer ?
#
loop_
_entity_poly.entity_id
_entity_poly.type
_entity_poly.pdbx_seq_one_letter_code
_entity_poly.pdbx_strand_id
1 'polypeptide(L)'
;MSSGNSQLPLHAGCNAQGDAARPRRRSRFKLFDVHPPAQGSPRYAAKNHLIATIGEFVGTFTFLFFALGGTNVANTLATSVTGTARIGQGGYPAAAANTSSLLYISCAFGLSLLVSVWIFFKVSGGLFNPAVSLGMGVIGAITWLRVALLVAAQILGAICAAAVLNALIPGPLNAQTRLAPGMSIARGLFLEMFLTALLCLAIFFLAAEKHRGTFMAPVGIGLALWITQMLGVYYTGASVNPARSFGPDVAVASFPGYHYIYWIGPALGALLAALFYKLIKFLEYESVMGPDHPDYATAQATSTMVSESLGLAPAPHAGDVGQGTSQVQGPGMSDYLTRQQTRGTAGEGEGTAYSPPGSPTSPTKTVSTFQDRFDRLEAMVGQHIRERGGGEERMGGNGGGQRFA
;
A
#
# COMPACT_ATOMS: atom_id res chain seq x y z
N MET A 1 -60.04 -48.74 47.59
CA MET A 1 -59.14 -49.86 47.91
C MET A 1 -57.70 -49.41 47.62
N SER A 2 -56.87 -49.35 48.68
CA SER A 2 -55.39 -49.28 48.70
C SER A 2 -54.70 -48.12 47.97
N SER A 3 -53.69 -47.38 48.44
CA SER A 3 -52.83 -47.27 49.64
C SER A 3 -51.78 -46.21 49.20
N GLY A 4 -51.53 -45.07 49.84
CA GLY A 4 -50.89 -44.89 51.15
C GLY A 4 -49.35 -45.05 51.06
N ASN A 5 -48.59 -43.95 50.90
CA ASN A 5 -47.48 -43.56 51.79
C ASN A 5 -46.59 -42.42 51.24
N SER A 6 -46.41 -41.41 52.09
CA SER A 6 -45.35 -40.41 52.10
C SER A 6 -44.20 -40.90 52.98
N GLN A 7 -42.93 -40.63 52.58
CA GLN A 7 -41.77 -40.47 53.48
C GLN A 7 -40.52 -40.02 52.70
N LEU A 8 -39.94 -38.87 53.11
CA LEU A 8 -38.54 -38.46 52.92
C LEU A 8 -37.71 -39.05 54.08
N PRO A 9 -36.37 -39.31 53.98
CA PRO A 9 -35.39 -38.25 54.30
C PRO A 9 -33.93 -38.37 53.77
N LEU A 10 -33.18 -37.27 53.95
CA LEU A 10 -31.72 -37.11 54.27
C LEU A 10 -30.58 -37.20 53.21
N HIS A 11 -30.02 -36.00 52.93
CA HIS A 11 -28.62 -35.54 53.03
C HIS A 11 -27.38 -36.31 52.50
N ALA A 12 -26.53 -35.50 51.84
CA ALA A 12 -25.05 -35.46 51.81
C ALA A 12 -24.30 -36.24 50.72
N GLY A 13 -23.51 -35.49 49.91
CA GLY A 13 -22.53 -36.04 48.97
C GLY A 13 -21.98 -34.99 48.01
N CYS A 14 -21.12 -34.09 48.52
CA CYS A 14 -20.25 -33.25 47.72
C CYS A 14 -19.29 -34.13 46.91
N ASN A 15 -19.13 -33.89 45.61
CA ASN A 15 -17.90 -34.23 44.90
C ASN A 15 -17.73 -33.32 43.68
N ALA A 16 -16.90 -32.29 43.89
CA ALA A 16 -16.26 -31.52 42.85
C ALA A 16 -15.11 -32.35 42.26
N GLN A 17 -15.22 -32.72 40.99
CA GLN A 17 -14.14 -33.12 40.09
C GLN A 17 -14.58 -32.56 38.73
N GLY A 18 -14.01 -31.47 38.24
CA GLY A 18 -12.60 -31.36 37.90
C GLY A 18 -12.36 -31.82 36.46
N ASP A 19 -13.27 -31.52 35.53
CA ASP A 19 -13.04 -31.77 34.10
C ASP A 19 -12.07 -30.72 33.56
N ALA A 20 -10.80 -31.13 33.55
CA ALA A 20 -9.67 -30.42 33.00
C ALA A 20 -9.97 -29.95 31.57
N ALA A 21 -9.88 -28.64 31.37
CA ALA A 21 -9.97 -27.98 30.08
C ALA A 21 -8.97 -28.62 29.10
N ARG A 22 -9.49 -29.38 28.12
CA ARG A 22 -8.70 -29.81 26.97
C ARG A 22 -8.11 -28.58 26.28
N PRO A 23 -6.79 -28.51 26.04
CA PRO A 23 -6.21 -27.37 25.36
C PRO A 23 -6.82 -27.25 23.96
N ARG A 24 -7.45 -26.09 23.67
CA ARG A 24 -7.95 -25.75 22.33
C ARG A 24 -6.80 -25.92 21.36
N ARG A 25 -6.96 -26.89 20.45
CA ARG A 25 -6.05 -27.17 19.33
C ARG A 25 -5.68 -25.84 18.67
N ARG A 26 -4.40 -25.46 18.73
CA ARG A 26 -3.85 -24.24 18.11
C ARG A 26 -4.37 -24.15 16.66
N SER A 27 -5.15 -23.12 16.40
CA SER A 27 -5.59 -22.75 15.07
C SER A 27 -4.35 -22.46 14.24
N ARG A 28 -4.12 -23.24 13.18
CA ARG A 28 -3.09 -22.93 12.18
C ARG A 28 -3.34 -21.52 11.64
N PHE A 29 -2.27 -20.74 11.47
CA PHE A 29 -2.26 -19.45 10.81
C PHE A 29 -3.21 -19.42 9.61
N LYS A 30 -4.27 -18.61 9.69
CA LYS A 30 -5.25 -18.39 8.63
C LYS A 30 -5.02 -17.02 8.00
N LEU A 31 -3.89 -16.86 7.31
CA LEU A 31 -3.55 -15.64 6.57
C LEU A 31 -4.46 -15.39 5.34
N PHE A 32 -5.35 -16.35 5.03
CA PHE A 32 -6.16 -16.36 3.80
C PHE A 32 -7.66 -16.63 4.03
N ASP A 33 -8.15 -16.67 5.28
CA ASP A 33 -9.59 -16.81 5.52
C ASP A 33 -10.27 -15.45 5.32
N VAL A 34 -10.50 -15.11 4.05
CA VAL A 34 -11.45 -14.07 3.68
C VAL A 34 -12.83 -14.62 3.98
N HIS A 35 -13.44 -14.19 5.10
CA HIS A 35 -14.87 -14.36 5.26
C HIS A 35 -15.54 -13.67 4.07
N PRO A 36 -16.27 -14.39 3.19
CA PRO A 36 -17.01 -13.72 2.14
C PRO A 36 -17.94 -12.73 2.83
N PRO A 37 -18.04 -11.48 2.34
CA PRO A 37 -19.01 -10.54 2.90
C PRO A 37 -20.35 -11.26 2.91
N ALA A 38 -21.11 -11.13 4.00
CA ALA A 38 -22.42 -11.77 4.16
C ALA A 38 -23.35 -11.27 3.05
N GLN A 39 -23.23 -11.88 1.88
CA GLN A 39 -24.00 -11.55 0.70
C GLN A 39 -25.38 -12.15 0.96
N GLY A 40 -26.41 -11.33 0.74
CA GLY A 40 -27.79 -11.78 0.75
C GLY A 40 -28.03 -12.91 -0.25
N SER A 41 -29.30 -13.15 -0.62
CA SER A 41 -29.62 -14.27 -1.52
C SER A 41 -28.73 -14.30 -2.79
N PRO A 42 -28.45 -15.48 -3.39
CA PRO A 42 -27.59 -15.61 -4.58
C PRO A 42 -27.96 -14.67 -5.74
N ARG A 43 -29.25 -14.32 -5.84
CA ARG A 43 -29.77 -13.35 -6.82
C ARG A 43 -29.23 -11.94 -6.59
N TYR A 44 -29.11 -11.49 -5.34
CA TYR A 44 -28.53 -10.19 -4.99
C TYR A 44 -27.03 -10.15 -5.29
N ALA A 45 -26.30 -11.23 -5.01
CA ALA A 45 -24.89 -11.34 -5.36
C ALA A 45 -24.68 -11.23 -6.88
N ALA A 46 -25.46 -11.98 -7.67
CA ALA A 46 -25.44 -11.90 -9.13
C ALA A 46 -25.75 -10.49 -9.65
N LYS A 47 -26.78 -9.83 -9.10
CA LYS A 47 -27.09 -8.43 -9.43
C LYS A 47 -25.90 -7.49 -9.16
N ASN A 48 -25.22 -7.65 -8.03
CA ASN A 48 -24.07 -6.81 -7.67
C ASN A 48 -22.84 -7.08 -8.54
N HIS A 49 -22.68 -8.30 -9.05
CA HIS A 49 -21.67 -8.60 -10.06
C HIS A 49 -22.01 -7.93 -11.39
N LEU A 50 -23.28 -8.01 -11.81
CA LEU A 50 -23.75 -7.37 -13.04
C LEU A 50 -23.56 -5.85 -13.02
N ILE A 51 -23.97 -5.18 -11.93
CA ILE A 51 -23.82 -3.72 -11.78
C ILE A 51 -22.36 -3.31 -11.93
N ALA A 52 -21.44 -3.99 -11.24
CA ALA A 52 -20.02 -3.68 -11.33
C ALA A 52 -19.44 -3.97 -12.72
N THR A 53 -19.88 -5.05 -13.37
CA THR A 53 -19.42 -5.42 -14.72
C THR A 53 -19.86 -4.38 -15.76
N ILE A 54 -21.11 -3.90 -15.68
CA ILE A 54 -21.61 -2.82 -16.55
C ILE A 54 -20.83 -1.53 -16.29
N GLY A 55 -20.63 -1.17 -15.02
CA GLY A 55 -19.84 0.01 -14.63
C GLY A 55 -18.41 -0.04 -15.17
N GLU A 56 -17.73 -1.19 -15.08
CA GLU A 56 -16.40 -1.37 -15.64
C GLU A 56 -16.38 -1.30 -17.16
N PHE A 57 -17.35 -1.90 -17.85
CA PHE A 57 -17.43 -1.81 -19.31
C PHE A 57 -17.60 -0.36 -19.78
N VAL A 58 -18.62 0.33 -19.28
CA VAL A 58 -18.95 1.70 -19.71
C VAL A 58 -17.86 2.68 -19.29
N GLY A 59 -17.32 2.52 -18.09
CA GLY A 59 -16.27 3.40 -17.59
C GLY A 59 -14.92 3.16 -18.27
N THR A 60 -14.56 1.92 -18.61
CA THR A 60 -13.35 1.64 -19.42
C THR A 60 -13.52 2.18 -20.83
N PHE A 61 -14.70 2.01 -21.43
CA PHE A 61 -15.03 2.63 -22.72
C PHE A 61 -14.85 4.14 -22.67
N THR A 62 -15.47 4.81 -21.69
CA THR A 62 -15.42 6.28 -21.54
C THR A 62 -13.99 6.76 -21.34
N PHE A 63 -13.25 6.15 -20.40
CA PHE A 63 -11.85 6.48 -20.13
C PHE A 63 -11.00 6.34 -21.41
N LEU A 64 -11.05 5.19 -22.07
CA LEU A 64 -10.18 4.95 -23.21
C LEU A 64 -10.62 5.70 -24.46
N PHE A 65 -11.90 5.99 -24.64
CA PHE A 65 -12.39 6.80 -25.76
C PHE A 65 -11.75 8.20 -25.75
N PHE A 66 -11.77 8.90 -24.61
CA PHE A 66 -11.17 10.23 -24.52
C PHE A 66 -9.63 10.18 -24.49
N ALA A 67 -9.04 9.21 -23.79
CA ALA A 67 -7.58 9.11 -23.69
C ALA A 67 -6.91 8.72 -25.02
N LEU A 68 -7.44 7.70 -25.70
CA LEU A 68 -6.95 7.28 -27.02
C LEU A 68 -7.28 8.33 -28.09
N GLY A 69 -8.46 8.96 -28.01
CA GLY A 69 -8.83 10.07 -28.89
C GLY A 69 -7.85 11.24 -28.78
N GLY A 70 -7.51 11.66 -27.56
CA GLY A 70 -6.50 12.69 -27.33
C GLY A 70 -5.12 12.28 -27.86
N THR A 71 -4.74 11.01 -27.70
CA THR A 71 -3.50 10.48 -28.28
C THR A 71 -3.49 10.55 -29.80
N ASN A 72 -4.60 10.17 -30.44
CA ASN A 72 -4.73 10.21 -31.89
C ASN A 72 -4.59 11.66 -32.42
N VAL A 73 -5.21 12.63 -31.75
CA VAL A 73 -5.08 14.07 -32.09
C VAL A 73 -3.62 14.53 -31.95
N ALA A 74 -2.98 14.22 -30.82
CA ALA A 74 -1.60 14.61 -30.53
C ALA A 74 -0.59 14.04 -31.54
N ASN A 75 -0.87 12.86 -32.08
CA ASN A 75 -0.04 12.19 -33.08
C ASN A 75 -0.38 12.57 -34.52
N THR A 76 -1.51 13.23 -34.77
CA THR A 76 -1.87 13.75 -36.12
C THR A 76 -1.13 15.05 -36.43
N LEU A 77 -0.83 15.85 -35.41
CA LEU A 77 -0.15 17.15 -35.56
C LEU A 77 1.37 16.96 -35.62
N ALA A 78 1.91 16.90 -36.83
CA ALA A 78 3.34 17.03 -37.08
C ALA A 78 3.79 18.51 -36.96
N THR A 79 3.69 19.10 -35.77
CA THR A 79 4.22 20.44 -35.50
C THR A 79 5.11 20.43 -34.27
N SER A 80 6.41 20.34 -34.52
CA SER A 80 7.48 20.64 -33.58
C SER A 80 7.36 22.11 -33.15
N VAL A 81 6.99 22.38 -31.90
CA VAL A 81 7.05 23.77 -31.39
C VAL A 81 8.47 24.13 -30.92
N THR A 82 9.35 23.17 -30.68
CA THR A 82 10.75 23.46 -30.34
C THR A 82 11.68 22.26 -30.56
N GLY A 83 12.76 22.45 -31.31
CA GLY A 83 14.01 21.70 -31.08
C GLY A 83 14.60 20.95 -32.26
N THR A 84 15.53 21.60 -32.96
CA THR A 84 16.70 20.94 -33.56
C THR A 84 17.33 19.95 -32.56
N ALA A 85 17.50 18.70 -32.99
CA ALA A 85 18.05 17.62 -32.16
C ALA A 85 19.47 17.95 -31.66
N ARG A 86 19.71 17.76 -30.36
CA ARG A 86 21.06 17.61 -29.79
C ARG A 86 21.28 16.14 -29.44
N ILE A 87 22.55 15.70 -29.50
CA ILE A 87 22.96 14.36 -29.08
C ILE A 87 22.51 14.14 -27.62
N GLY A 88 21.63 13.17 -27.40
CA GLY A 88 21.17 12.76 -26.08
C GLY A 88 22.25 11.97 -25.32
N GLN A 89 22.06 11.83 -24.02
CA GLN A 89 22.97 11.10 -23.12
C GLN A 89 23.23 9.67 -23.67
N GLY A 90 24.44 9.43 -24.17
CA GLY A 90 24.86 8.14 -24.71
C GLY A 90 25.17 8.08 -26.22
N GLY A 91 25.20 9.19 -26.94
CA GLY A 91 25.68 9.21 -28.34
C GLY A 91 24.68 8.71 -29.38
N TYR A 92 23.45 8.39 -28.98
CA TYR A 92 22.36 8.07 -29.91
C TYR A 92 21.65 9.36 -30.36
N PRO A 93 21.28 9.48 -31.65
CA PRO A 93 20.39 10.56 -32.08
C PRO A 93 19.05 10.37 -31.39
N ALA A 94 18.76 11.20 -30.39
CA ALA A 94 17.41 11.31 -29.86
C ALA A 94 16.56 11.90 -31.00
N ALA A 95 15.64 11.11 -31.55
CA ALA A 95 14.50 11.70 -32.25
C ALA A 95 13.92 12.73 -31.29
N ALA A 96 13.91 14.00 -31.66
CA ALA A 96 13.60 15.08 -30.73
C ALA A 96 12.23 14.83 -30.09
N ALA A 97 12.20 14.53 -28.78
CA ALA A 97 10.97 14.29 -28.07
C ALA A 97 10.11 15.55 -28.11
N ASN A 98 8.92 15.46 -28.72
CA ASN A 98 7.99 16.58 -28.75
C ASN A 98 7.27 16.68 -27.39
N THR A 99 7.86 17.41 -26.46
CA THR A 99 7.38 17.50 -25.08
C THR A 99 5.97 18.08 -24.96
N SER A 100 5.53 18.93 -25.90
CA SER A 100 4.15 19.44 -25.89
C SER A 100 3.14 18.35 -26.26
N SER A 101 3.43 17.52 -27.26
CA SER A 101 2.61 16.36 -27.62
C SER A 101 2.60 15.33 -26.49
N LEU A 102 3.76 15.02 -25.89
CA LEU A 102 3.86 14.12 -24.75
C LEU A 102 3.05 14.62 -23.55
N LEU A 103 3.11 15.92 -23.25
CA LEU A 103 2.30 16.52 -22.18
C LEU A 103 0.80 16.43 -22.50
N TYR A 104 0.39 16.71 -23.74
CA TYR A 104 -1.00 16.59 -24.17
C TYR A 104 -1.53 15.17 -23.97
N ILE A 105 -0.78 14.16 -24.44
CA ILE A 105 -1.14 12.74 -24.27
C ILE A 105 -1.25 12.40 -22.78
N SER A 106 -0.29 12.85 -21.99
CA SER A 106 -0.25 12.55 -20.55
C SER A 106 -1.44 13.16 -19.79
N CYS A 107 -1.82 14.40 -20.14
CA CYS A 107 -3.04 15.03 -19.64
C CYS A 107 -4.30 14.28 -20.09
N ALA A 108 -4.38 13.88 -21.36
CA ALA A 108 -5.54 13.17 -21.90
C ALA A 108 -5.81 11.86 -21.13
N PHE A 109 -4.78 11.06 -20.87
CA PHE A 109 -4.90 9.86 -20.06
C PHE A 109 -5.24 10.15 -18.60
N GLY A 110 -4.47 11.01 -17.93
CA GLY A 110 -4.64 11.29 -16.50
C GLY A 110 -6.00 11.90 -16.15
N LEU A 111 -6.42 12.93 -16.90
CA LEU A 111 -7.70 13.61 -16.66
C LEU A 111 -8.89 12.75 -17.09
N SER A 112 -8.77 11.98 -18.17
CA SER A 112 -9.84 11.07 -18.57
C SER A 112 -10.07 9.98 -17.53
N LEU A 113 -8.99 9.40 -16.97
CA LEU A 113 -9.12 8.45 -15.86
C LEU A 113 -9.74 9.12 -14.64
N LEU A 114 -9.26 10.31 -14.25
CA LEU A 114 -9.81 11.06 -13.10
C LEU A 114 -11.33 11.19 -13.22
N VAL A 115 -11.81 11.76 -14.32
CA VAL A 115 -13.24 12.02 -14.54
C VAL A 115 -14.04 10.72 -14.57
N SER A 116 -13.54 9.71 -15.29
CA SER A 116 -14.23 8.42 -15.39
C SER A 116 -14.32 7.74 -14.03
N VAL A 117 -13.22 7.69 -13.27
CA VAL A 117 -13.22 7.11 -11.92
C VAL A 117 -14.17 7.90 -11.03
N TRP A 118 -14.21 9.22 -11.11
CA TRP A 118 -15.14 10.05 -10.33
C TRP A 118 -16.61 9.67 -10.55
N ILE A 119 -16.99 9.45 -11.82
CA ILE A 119 -18.35 9.11 -12.22
C ILE A 119 -18.73 7.71 -11.70
N PHE A 120 -17.85 6.73 -11.86
CA PHE A 120 -18.15 5.31 -11.62
C PHE A 120 -17.64 4.79 -10.26
N PHE A 121 -17.02 5.64 -9.42
CA PHE A 121 -16.43 5.24 -8.14
C PHE A 121 -17.42 4.49 -7.25
N LYS A 122 -18.68 4.95 -7.22
CA LYS A 122 -19.76 4.32 -6.43
C LYS A 122 -20.50 3.19 -7.15
N VAL A 123 -20.20 2.93 -8.42
CA VAL A 123 -20.87 1.90 -9.23
C VAL A 123 -20.05 0.60 -9.23
N SER A 124 -18.81 0.66 -9.69
CA SER A 124 -17.91 -0.50 -9.78
C SER A 124 -16.65 -0.38 -8.92
N GLY A 125 -16.36 0.83 -8.42
CA GLY A 125 -15.05 1.21 -7.87
C GLY A 125 -14.16 1.93 -8.88
N GLY A 126 -14.50 1.91 -10.18
CA GLY A 126 -13.77 2.58 -11.24
C GLY A 126 -12.35 2.04 -11.44
N LEU A 127 -12.19 0.74 -11.71
CA LEU A 127 -10.87 0.11 -11.81
C LEU A 127 -10.27 0.30 -13.21
N PHE A 128 -11.06 0.04 -14.26
CA PHE A 128 -10.80 0.25 -15.68
C PHE A 128 -9.49 -0.31 -16.24
N ASN A 129 -8.91 -1.27 -15.53
CA ASN A 129 -7.56 -1.78 -15.79
C ASN A 129 -7.41 -3.20 -15.23
N PRO A 130 -7.10 -4.20 -16.08
CA PRO A 130 -6.88 -5.57 -15.63
C PRO A 130 -5.77 -5.73 -14.58
N ALA A 131 -4.70 -4.93 -14.65
CA ALA A 131 -3.63 -4.95 -13.66
C ALA A 131 -4.10 -4.43 -12.30
N VAL A 132 -4.96 -3.41 -12.28
CA VAL A 132 -5.57 -2.90 -11.05
C VAL A 132 -6.54 -3.94 -10.47
N SER A 133 -7.38 -4.57 -11.30
CA SER A 133 -8.27 -5.64 -10.84
C SER A 133 -7.49 -6.82 -10.26
N LEU A 134 -6.38 -7.21 -10.88
CA LEU A 134 -5.45 -8.20 -10.32
C LEU A 134 -4.93 -7.75 -8.95
N GLY A 135 -4.40 -6.52 -8.85
CA GLY A 135 -3.89 -5.95 -7.60
C GLY A 135 -4.93 -5.96 -6.48
N MET A 136 -6.16 -5.52 -6.77
CA MET A 136 -7.28 -5.51 -5.83
C MET A 136 -7.67 -6.93 -5.38
N GLY A 137 -7.57 -7.93 -6.26
CA GLY A 137 -7.74 -9.35 -5.89
C GLY A 137 -6.63 -9.85 -4.97
N VAL A 138 -5.37 -9.49 -5.27
CA VAL A 138 -4.19 -9.90 -4.47
C VAL A 138 -4.23 -9.32 -3.07
N ILE A 139 -4.63 -8.05 -2.89
CA ILE A 139 -4.78 -7.45 -1.55
C ILE A 139 -6.06 -7.91 -0.82
N GLY A 140 -6.93 -8.69 -1.48
CA GLY A 140 -8.16 -9.23 -0.89
C GLY A 140 -9.34 -8.25 -0.87
N ALA A 141 -9.25 -7.13 -1.61
CA ALA A 141 -10.31 -6.13 -1.65
C ALA A 141 -11.52 -6.56 -2.51
N ILE A 142 -11.33 -7.46 -3.48
CA ILE A 142 -12.39 -8.05 -4.31
C ILE A 142 -12.16 -9.55 -4.51
N THR A 143 -13.24 -10.31 -4.73
CA THR A 143 -13.17 -11.76 -4.98
C THR A 143 -12.61 -12.07 -6.37
N TRP A 144 -11.96 -13.23 -6.53
CA TRP A 144 -11.40 -13.66 -7.83
C TRP A 144 -12.44 -13.81 -8.94
N LEU A 145 -13.67 -14.22 -8.61
CA LEU A 145 -14.78 -14.22 -9.57
C LEU A 145 -15.07 -12.79 -10.05
N ARG A 146 -15.08 -11.80 -9.14
CA ARG A 146 -15.26 -10.40 -9.51
C ARG A 146 -14.11 -9.95 -10.40
N VAL A 147 -12.86 -10.24 -10.05
CA VAL A 147 -11.68 -9.92 -10.88
C VAL A 147 -11.89 -10.41 -12.32
N ALA A 148 -12.22 -11.69 -12.51
CA ALA A 148 -12.41 -12.26 -13.85
C ALA A 148 -13.50 -11.54 -14.66
N LEU A 149 -14.66 -11.25 -14.04
CA LEU A 149 -15.76 -10.54 -14.68
C LEU A 149 -15.37 -9.10 -15.07
N LEU A 150 -14.68 -8.38 -14.18
CA LEU A 150 -14.25 -7.01 -14.43
C LEU A 150 -13.18 -6.95 -15.53
N VAL A 151 -12.20 -7.87 -15.53
CA VAL A 151 -11.16 -7.96 -16.58
C VAL A 151 -11.79 -8.18 -17.95
N ALA A 152 -12.77 -9.09 -18.06
CA ALA A 152 -13.49 -9.30 -19.31
C ALA A 152 -14.22 -8.03 -19.78
N ALA A 153 -14.93 -7.35 -18.86
CA ALA A 153 -15.63 -6.09 -19.16
C ALA A 153 -14.67 -4.97 -19.61
N GLN A 154 -13.51 -4.85 -18.96
CA GLN A 154 -12.49 -3.85 -19.29
C GLN A 154 -11.90 -4.09 -20.68
N ILE A 155 -11.56 -5.35 -21.00
CA ILE A 155 -11.05 -5.71 -22.34
C ILE A 155 -12.09 -5.38 -23.41
N LEU A 156 -13.35 -5.77 -23.21
CA LEU A 156 -14.43 -5.46 -24.15
C LEU A 156 -14.65 -3.96 -24.30
N GLY A 157 -14.67 -3.20 -23.19
CA GLY A 157 -14.82 -1.75 -23.21
C GLY A 157 -13.68 -1.06 -23.97
N ALA A 158 -12.44 -1.53 -23.81
CA ALA A 158 -11.27 -1.01 -24.51
C ALA A 158 -11.31 -1.28 -26.03
N ILE A 159 -11.71 -2.50 -26.43
CA ILE A 159 -11.90 -2.84 -27.85
C ILE A 159 -12.98 -1.94 -28.46
N CYS A 160 -14.13 -1.80 -27.80
CA CYS A 160 -15.21 -0.94 -28.27
C CYS A 160 -14.76 0.53 -28.39
N ALA A 161 -14.04 1.07 -27.41
CA ALA A 161 -13.54 2.44 -27.47
C ALA A 161 -12.60 2.66 -28.66
N ALA A 162 -11.62 1.77 -28.84
CA ALA A 162 -10.68 1.84 -29.95
C ALA A 162 -11.36 1.66 -31.32
N ALA A 163 -12.29 0.70 -31.44
CA ALA A 163 -13.03 0.46 -32.67
C ALA A 163 -13.91 1.65 -33.06
N VAL A 164 -14.61 2.26 -32.10
CA VAL A 164 -15.42 3.46 -32.34
C VAL A 164 -14.54 4.64 -32.75
N LEU A 165 -13.39 4.85 -32.10
CA LEU A 165 -12.44 5.90 -32.52
C LEU A 165 -11.92 5.68 -33.94
N ASN A 166 -11.53 4.44 -34.27
CA ASN A 166 -11.05 4.10 -35.61
C ASN A 166 -12.13 4.26 -36.69
N ALA A 167 -13.41 4.15 -36.33
CA ALA A 167 -14.53 4.36 -37.24
C ALA A 167 -14.93 5.84 -37.38
N LEU A 168 -14.84 6.62 -36.30
CA LEU A 168 -15.33 8.00 -36.26
C LEU A 168 -14.28 9.04 -36.65
N ILE A 169 -13.01 8.81 -36.33
CA ILE A 169 -11.95 9.79 -36.53
C ILE A 169 -11.23 9.51 -37.84
N PRO A 170 -11.05 10.51 -38.73
CA PRO A 170 -10.36 10.31 -40.00
C PRO A 170 -8.92 9.81 -39.83
N GLY A 171 -8.52 8.88 -40.70
CA GLY A 171 -7.19 8.27 -40.69
C GLY A 171 -7.13 7.01 -39.81
N PRO A 172 -6.03 6.23 -39.92
CA PRO A 172 -5.85 5.06 -39.07
C PRO A 172 -5.64 5.48 -37.61
N LEU A 173 -6.21 4.74 -36.66
CA LEU A 173 -5.99 4.97 -35.23
C LEU A 173 -4.49 4.88 -34.88
N ASN A 174 -3.92 5.99 -34.43
CA ASN A 174 -2.52 6.12 -34.03
C ASN A 174 -2.40 6.34 -32.50
N ALA A 175 -2.88 5.37 -31.72
CA ALA A 175 -2.88 5.41 -30.26
C ALA A 175 -2.37 4.12 -29.60
N GLN A 176 -1.71 3.25 -30.38
CA GLN A 176 -1.17 1.97 -29.94
C GLN A 176 0.07 2.15 -29.06
N THR A 177 0.31 1.20 -28.16
CA THR A 177 1.55 1.18 -27.36
C THR A 177 2.68 0.54 -28.15
N ARG A 178 3.77 1.27 -28.36
CA ARG A 178 4.94 0.81 -29.12
C ARG A 178 6.22 1.20 -28.40
N LEU A 179 7.24 0.35 -28.52
CA LEU A 179 8.57 0.68 -28.02
C LEU A 179 9.21 1.76 -28.91
N ALA A 180 9.82 2.75 -28.27
CA ALA A 180 10.63 3.75 -28.96
C ALA A 180 11.84 3.10 -29.66
N PRO A 181 12.36 3.71 -30.74
CA PRO A 181 13.65 3.33 -31.29
C PRO A 181 14.74 3.31 -30.20
N GLY A 182 15.49 2.22 -30.09
CA GLY A 182 16.54 2.03 -29.08
C GLY A 182 16.05 1.51 -27.72
N MET A 183 14.73 1.38 -27.50
CA MET A 183 14.17 0.77 -26.30
C MET A 183 14.12 -0.76 -26.45
N SER A 184 14.87 -1.48 -25.61
CA SER A 184 14.84 -2.95 -25.63
C SER A 184 13.57 -3.46 -24.95
N ILE A 185 13.15 -4.68 -25.33
CA ILE A 185 11.96 -5.35 -24.75
C ILE A 185 12.07 -5.45 -23.23
N ALA A 186 13.24 -5.82 -22.71
CA ALA A 186 13.48 -5.92 -21.27
C ALA A 186 13.33 -4.56 -20.56
N ARG A 187 13.95 -3.50 -21.10
CA ARG A 187 13.81 -2.15 -20.54
C ARG A 187 12.35 -1.71 -20.56
N GLY A 188 11.62 -2.00 -21.64
CA GLY A 188 10.20 -1.69 -21.77
C GLY A 188 9.35 -2.40 -20.72
N LEU A 189 9.58 -3.70 -20.53
CA LEU A 189 8.88 -4.51 -19.53
C LEU A 189 9.07 -3.96 -18.11
N PHE A 190 10.32 -3.67 -17.71
CA PHE A 190 10.59 -3.16 -16.36
C PHE A 190 10.09 -1.72 -16.18
N LEU A 191 10.13 -0.88 -17.22
CA LEU A 191 9.53 0.44 -17.15
C LEU A 191 8.02 0.34 -16.91
N GLU A 192 7.31 -0.49 -17.68
CA GLU A 192 5.86 -0.73 -17.47
C GLU A 192 5.53 -1.29 -16.08
N MET A 193 6.40 -2.13 -15.52
CA MET A 193 6.29 -2.62 -14.14
C MET A 193 6.31 -1.47 -13.13
N PHE A 194 7.30 -0.58 -13.18
CA PHE A 194 7.41 0.53 -12.22
C PHE A 194 6.29 1.57 -12.39
N LEU A 195 5.92 1.89 -13.64
CA LEU A 195 4.82 2.79 -13.92
C LEU A 195 3.50 2.26 -13.37
N THR A 196 3.23 0.96 -13.57
CA THR A 196 2.01 0.34 -13.03
C THR A 196 2.04 0.22 -11.51
N ALA A 197 3.22 -0.01 -10.92
CA ALA A 197 3.38 -0.03 -9.47
C ALA A 197 2.99 1.31 -8.84
N LEU A 198 3.42 2.45 -9.42
CA LEU A 198 3.01 3.78 -8.95
C LEU A 198 1.48 3.96 -8.98
N LEU A 199 0.84 3.59 -10.09
CA LEU A 199 -0.61 3.65 -10.21
C LEU A 199 -1.31 2.78 -9.16
N CYS A 200 -0.87 1.53 -8.98
CA CYS A 200 -1.47 0.61 -8.02
C CYS A 200 -1.26 1.07 -6.57
N LEU A 201 -0.09 1.62 -6.22
CA LEU A 201 0.16 2.20 -4.91
C LEU A 201 -0.81 3.35 -4.62
N ALA A 202 -0.98 4.28 -5.56
CA ALA A 202 -1.96 5.36 -5.40
C ALA A 202 -3.38 4.82 -5.15
N ILE A 203 -3.79 3.77 -5.86
CA ILE A 203 -5.11 3.14 -5.67
C ILE A 203 -5.23 2.48 -4.30
N PHE A 204 -4.21 1.72 -3.86
CA PHE A 204 -4.28 1.01 -2.59
C PHE A 204 -4.38 1.97 -1.40
N PHE A 205 -3.57 3.02 -1.38
CA PHE A 205 -3.58 3.96 -0.27
C PHE A 205 -4.69 5.00 -0.29
N LEU A 206 -5.16 5.40 -1.48
CA LEU A 206 -6.18 6.44 -1.56
C LEU A 206 -7.61 5.86 -1.60
N ALA A 207 -7.79 4.67 -2.22
CA ALA A 207 -9.11 4.10 -2.45
C ALA A 207 -9.39 2.82 -1.65
N ALA A 208 -8.43 1.88 -1.60
CA ALA A 208 -8.63 0.63 -0.88
C ALA A 208 -8.61 0.87 0.64
N GLU A 209 -7.63 1.62 1.12
CA GLU A 209 -7.58 2.12 2.48
C GLU A 209 -8.72 3.11 2.75
N LYS A 210 -9.40 2.95 3.89
CA LYS A 210 -10.52 3.80 4.28
C LYS A 210 -10.03 4.86 5.26
N HIS A 211 -10.09 6.11 4.82
CA HIS A 211 -9.72 7.28 5.60
C HIS A 211 -10.63 8.45 5.22
N ARG A 212 -10.57 9.56 5.96
CA ARG A 212 -11.45 10.72 5.69
C ARG A 212 -11.32 11.27 4.25
N GLY A 213 -10.17 11.09 3.62
CA GLY A 213 -9.86 11.56 2.27
C GLY A 213 -10.25 10.62 1.13
N THR A 214 -10.78 9.42 1.39
CA THR A 214 -11.05 8.42 0.35
C THR A 214 -11.99 8.91 -0.76
N PHE A 215 -12.86 9.90 -0.50
CA PHE A 215 -13.71 10.49 -1.54
C PHE A 215 -12.92 11.26 -2.60
N MET A 216 -11.70 11.72 -2.29
CA MET A 216 -10.78 12.40 -3.20
C MET A 216 -9.85 11.45 -3.95
N ALA A 217 -9.92 10.14 -3.68
CA ALA A 217 -9.07 9.13 -4.32
C ALA A 217 -9.03 9.25 -5.86
N PRO A 218 -10.15 9.52 -6.57
CA PRO A 218 -10.10 9.64 -8.02
C PRO A 218 -9.17 10.77 -8.52
N VAL A 219 -8.99 11.87 -7.76
CA VAL A 219 -8.00 12.93 -8.11
C VAL A 219 -6.61 12.32 -8.10
N GLY A 220 -6.21 11.73 -6.97
CA GLY A 220 -4.85 11.21 -6.81
C GLY A 220 -4.53 10.06 -7.77
N ILE A 221 -5.52 9.22 -8.09
CA ILE A 221 -5.39 8.15 -9.07
C ILE A 221 -5.17 8.72 -10.49
N GLY A 222 -5.94 9.74 -10.88
CA GLY A 222 -5.75 10.41 -12.17
C GLY A 222 -4.41 11.13 -12.29
N LEU A 223 -3.97 11.80 -11.22
CA LEU A 223 -2.64 12.43 -11.15
C LEU A 223 -1.50 11.40 -11.20
N ALA A 224 -1.66 10.25 -10.54
CA ALA A 224 -0.70 9.16 -10.63
C ALA A 224 -0.59 8.65 -12.08
N LEU A 225 -1.72 8.42 -12.75
CA LEU A 225 -1.70 8.06 -14.17
C LEU A 225 -1.02 9.16 -15.01
N TRP A 226 -1.34 10.44 -14.80
CA TRP A 226 -0.69 11.54 -15.51
C TRP A 226 0.84 11.47 -15.40
N ILE A 227 1.38 11.33 -14.19
CA ILE A 227 2.83 11.23 -13.95
C ILE A 227 3.42 10.01 -14.66
N THR A 228 2.74 8.85 -14.61
CA THR A 228 3.23 7.66 -15.32
C THR A 228 3.31 7.86 -16.83
N GLN A 229 2.36 8.61 -17.39
CA GLN A 229 2.31 8.91 -18.82
C GLN A 229 3.42 9.91 -19.22
N MET A 230 3.70 10.91 -18.38
CA MET A 230 4.80 11.86 -18.62
C MET A 230 6.16 11.17 -18.79
N LEU A 231 6.37 10.06 -18.07
CA LEU A 231 7.58 9.25 -18.22
C LEU A 231 7.46 8.22 -19.35
N GLY A 232 6.36 7.45 -19.39
CA GLY A 232 6.29 6.23 -20.19
C GLY A 232 5.88 6.43 -21.66
N VAL A 233 5.14 7.50 -22.01
CA VAL A 233 4.56 7.66 -23.36
C VAL A 233 5.65 7.61 -24.42
N TYR A 234 6.76 8.33 -24.19
CA TYR A 234 7.86 8.38 -25.14
C TYR A 234 8.50 7.00 -25.36
N TYR A 235 8.72 6.21 -24.31
CA TYR A 235 9.52 4.98 -24.38
C TYR A 235 8.73 3.73 -24.76
N THR A 236 7.51 3.59 -24.26
CA THR A 236 6.70 2.36 -24.40
C THR A 236 5.28 2.63 -24.91
N GLY A 237 4.91 3.91 -25.06
CA GLY A 237 3.52 4.34 -25.22
C GLY A 237 2.73 4.38 -23.91
N ALA A 238 3.38 4.14 -22.77
CA ALA A 238 2.80 4.08 -21.42
C ALA A 238 1.50 3.27 -21.38
N SER A 239 1.65 1.95 -21.45
CA SER A 239 0.54 1.03 -21.31
C SER A 239 -0.12 1.17 -19.94
N VAL A 240 0.62 0.80 -18.89
CA VAL A 240 0.18 0.62 -17.50
C VAL A 240 -1.11 -0.19 -17.30
N ASN A 241 -1.68 -0.71 -18.39
CA ASN A 241 -3.03 -1.22 -18.49
C ASN A 241 -3.10 -2.16 -19.71
N PRO A 242 -3.27 -3.47 -19.48
CA PRO A 242 -3.37 -4.46 -20.55
C PRO A 242 -4.53 -4.19 -21.52
N ALA A 243 -5.71 -3.78 -21.02
CA ALA A 243 -6.88 -3.49 -21.86
C ALA A 243 -6.62 -2.28 -22.77
N ARG A 244 -5.98 -1.21 -22.26
CA ARG A 244 -5.57 -0.02 -23.03
C ARG A 244 -4.62 -0.33 -24.17
N SER A 245 -3.85 -1.39 -24.06
CA SER A 245 -2.87 -1.81 -25.08
C SER A 245 -3.48 -2.77 -26.07
N PHE A 246 -4.29 -3.70 -25.57
CA PHE A 246 -4.97 -4.72 -26.37
C PHE A 246 -6.04 -4.11 -27.29
N GLY A 247 -6.88 -3.21 -26.78
CA GLY A 247 -7.99 -2.61 -27.53
C GLY A 247 -7.56 -1.99 -28.88
N PRO A 248 -6.61 -1.04 -28.91
CA PRO A 248 -6.09 -0.47 -30.15
C PRO A 248 -5.49 -1.49 -31.11
N ASP A 249 -4.70 -2.45 -30.61
CA ASP A 249 -4.06 -3.47 -31.45
C ASP A 249 -5.10 -4.41 -32.09
N VAL A 250 -6.19 -4.73 -31.40
CA VAL A 250 -7.34 -5.44 -31.98
C VAL A 250 -8.03 -4.58 -33.04
N ALA A 251 -8.33 -3.32 -32.73
CA ALA A 251 -9.12 -2.45 -33.60
C ALA A 251 -8.47 -2.21 -34.97
N VAL A 252 -7.14 -2.18 -35.03
CA VAL A 252 -6.38 -2.02 -36.30
C VAL A 252 -5.70 -3.30 -36.77
N ALA A 253 -5.98 -4.44 -36.13
CA ALA A 253 -5.42 -5.76 -36.45
C ALA A 253 -3.88 -5.78 -36.57
N SER A 254 -3.17 -5.10 -35.65
CA SER A 254 -1.71 -5.00 -35.67
C SER A 254 -1.12 -5.18 -34.28
N PHE A 255 -0.41 -6.29 -34.10
CA PHE A 255 0.24 -6.66 -32.84
C PHE A 255 1.76 -6.72 -33.02
N PRO A 256 2.54 -6.05 -32.15
CA PRO A 256 3.97 -6.26 -32.12
C PRO A 256 4.27 -7.63 -31.50
N GLY A 257 5.32 -8.32 -31.97
CA GLY A 257 5.73 -9.61 -31.39
C GLY A 257 6.07 -9.55 -29.89
N TYR A 258 6.33 -8.35 -29.35
CA TYR A 258 6.58 -8.09 -27.94
C TYR A 258 5.34 -7.66 -27.14
N HIS A 259 4.12 -7.70 -27.70
CA HIS A 259 2.90 -7.19 -27.04
C HIS A 259 2.68 -7.75 -25.62
N TYR A 260 3.17 -8.97 -25.36
CA TYR A 260 3.08 -9.62 -24.05
C TYR A 260 3.67 -8.78 -22.90
N ILE A 261 4.62 -7.87 -23.16
CA ILE A 261 5.18 -7.01 -22.10
C ILE A 261 4.14 -6.07 -21.49
N TYR A 262 3.10 -5.70 -22.26
CA TYR A 262 1.99 -4.87 -21.80
C TYR A 262 0.96 -5.65 -20.97
N TRP A 263 1.16 -6.95 -20.81
CA TRP A 263 0.44 -7.80 -19.86
C TRP A 263 1.32 -8.12 -18.65
N ILE A 264 2.53 -8.62 -18.90
CA ILE A 264 3.46 -9.06 -17.86
C ILE A 264 3.98 -7.88 -17.04
N GLY A 265 4.41 -6.79 -17.69
CA GLY A 265 4.91 -5.60 -17.01
C GLY A 265 3.88 -5.04 -16.02
N PRO A 266 2.66 -4.71 -16.46
CA PRO A 266 1.62 -4.24 -15.56
C PRO A 266 1.24 -5.25 -14.45
N ALA A 267 1.18 -6.55 -14.74
CA ALA A 267 0.92 -7.56 -13.73
C ALA A 267 2.02 -7.59 -12.64
N LEU A 268 3.30 -7.55 -13.04
CA LEU A 268 4.42 -7.44 -12.09
C LEU A 268 4.35 -6.16 -11.27
N GLY A 269 3.96 -5.04 -11.88
CA GLY A 269 3.80 -3.77 -11.18
C GLY A 269 2.71 -3.81 -10.12
N ALA A 270 1.56 -4.41 -10.44
CA ALA A 270 0.48 -4.63 -9.49
C ALA A 270 0.89 -5.54 -8.32
N LEU A 271 1.64 -6.61 -8.60
CA LEU A 271 2.17 -7.50 -7.58
C LEU A 271 3.21 -6.81 -6.68
N LEU A 272 4.11 -6.01 -7.26
CA LEU A 272 5.11 -5.24 -6.52
C LEU A 272 4.44 -4.24 -5.57
N ALA A 273 3.46 -3.48 -6.07
CA ALA A 273 2.68 -2.56 -5.25
C ALA A 273 1.93 -3.29 -4.14
N ALA A 274 1.34 -4.46 -4.43
CA ALA A 274 0.57 -5.24 -3.46
C ALA A 274 1.49 -5.82 -2.37
N LEU A 275 2.69 -6.27 -2.74
CA LEU A 275 3.71 -6.73 -1.80
C LEU A 275 4.10 -5.60 -0.84
N PHE A 276 4.42 -4.42 -1.37
CA PHE A 276 4.76 -3.27 -0.55
C PHE A 276 3.60 -2.86 0.37
N TYR A 277 2.37 -2.75 -0.18
CA TYR A 277 1.17 -2.42 0.59
C TYR A 277 0.90 -3.43 1.72
N LYS A 278 1.04 -4.73 1.45
CA LYS A 278 0.88 -5.75 2.51
C LYS A 278 1.98 -5.68 3.57
N LEU A 279 3.22 -5.40 3.18
CA LEU A 279 4.33 -5.28 4.11
C LEU A 279 4.10 -4.14 5.11
N ILE A 280 3.76 -2.95 4.64
CA ILE A 280 3.51 -1.80 5.52
C ILE A 280 2.24 -1.95 6.37
N LYS A 281 1.20 -2.63 5.87
CA LYS A 281 0.01 -2.96 6.66
C LYS A 281 0.34 -3.98 7.75
N PHE A 282 1.20 -4.95 7.44
CA PHE A 282 1.73 -5.89 8.42
C PHE A 282 2.57 -5.19 9.50
N LEU A 283 3.27 -4.10 9.13
CA LEU A 283 4.01 -3.25 10.06
C LEU A 283 3.16 -2.18 10.77
N GLU A 284 1.83 -2.19 10.56
CA GLU A 284 0.89 -1.23 11.16
C GLU A 284 1.35 0.22 10.99
N TYR A 285 1.59 0.64 9.74
CA TYR A 285 2.08 1.99 9.42
C TYR A 285 1.24 3.13 10.02
N GLU A 286 -0.03 2.86 10.31
CA GLU A 286 -0.95 3.80 10.95
C GLU A 286 -0.55 4.13 12.38
N SER A 287 0.20 3.26 13.06
CA SER A 287 0.76 3.52 14.40
C SER A 287 1.79 4.67 14.40
N VAL A 288 2.36 5.01 13.24
CA VAL A 288 3.23 6.19 13.07
C VAL A 288 2.42 7.49 13.07
N MET A 289 1.11 7.42 12.77
CA MET A 289 0.25 8.58 12.90
C MET A 289 0.07 8.88 14.40
N GLY A 290 0.42 10.09 14.82
CA GLY A 290 0.30 10.48 16.22
C GLY A 290 -1.15 10.42 16.73
N PRO A 291 -1.35 10.46 18.07
CA PRO A 291 -2.68 10.47 18.70
C PRO A 291 -3.59 11.59 18.19
N ASP A 292 -3.00 12.68 17.70
CA ASP A 292 -3.70 13.86 17.19
C ASP A 292 -4.20 13.69 15.75
N HIS A 293 -3.87 12.58 15.07
CA HIS A 293 -4.32 12.32 13.72
C HIS A 293 -5.80 11.86 13.73
N PRO A 294 -6.69 12.44 12.92
CA PRO A 294 -8.12 12.15 12.96
C PRO A 294 -8.48 10.69 12.64
N ASP A 295 -7.59 9.95 11.97
CA ASP A 295 -7.77 8.53 11.65
C ASP A 295 -7.14 7.58 12.71
N TYR A 296 -6.51 8.10 13.78
CA TYR A 296 -5.81 7.31 14.82
C TYR A 296 -6.71 6.29 15.54
N ALA A 297 -7.94 6.68 15.88
CA ALA A 297 -8.90 5.80 16.57
C ALA A 297 -9.30 4.58 15.71
N THR A 298 -9.43 4.78 14.39
CA THR A 298 -9.73 3.70 13.42
C THR A 298 -8.54 2.75 13.27
N ALA A 299 -7.32 3.31 13.23
CA ALA A 299 -6.08 2.56 13.18
C ALA A 299 -5.88 1.68 14.43
N GLN A 300 -6.07 2.26 15.62
CA GLN A 300 -5.91 1.55 16.89
C GLN A 300 -6.90 0.38 17.05
N ALA A 301 -8.14 0.55 16.58
CA ALA A 301 -9.13 -0.54 16.56
C ALA A 301 -8.69 -1.71 15.66
N THR A 302 -8.05 -1.41 14.52
CA THR A 302 -7.53 -2.42 13.59
C THR A 302 -6.33 -3.17 14.19
N SER A 303 -5.36 -2.46 14.76
CA SER A 303 -4.20 -3.06 15.45
C SER A 303 -4.61 -3.96 16.63
N THR A 304 -5.64 -3.57 17.38
CA THR A 304 -6.15 -4.36 18.52
C THR A 304 -6.74 -5.69 18.06
N MET A 305 -7.55 -5.68 16.98
CA MET A 305 -8.11 -6.91 16.41
C MET A 305 -7.04 -7.84 15.82
N VAL A 306 -6.01 -7.27 15.18
CA VAL A 306 -4.87 -8.04 14.63
C VAL A 306 -4.08 -8.70 15.75
N SER A 307 -3.78 -7.95 16.82
CA SER A 307 -3.08 -8.46 18.01
C SER A 307 -3.84 -9.60 18.68
N GLU A 308 -5.17 -9.46 18.83
CA GLU A 308 -6.04 -10.49 19.39
C GLU A 308 -6.07 -11.76 18.52
N SER A 309 -6.10 -11.60 17.19
CA SER A 309 -6.06 -12.73 16.24
C SER A 309 -4.72 -13.48 16.23
N LEU A 310 -3.63 -12.79 16.55
CA LEU A 310 -2.27 -13.34 16.65
C LEU A 310 -1.95 -13.90 18.05
N GLY A 311 -2.86 -13.75 19.01
CA GLY A 311 -2.64 -14.14 20.41
C GLY A 311 -1.58 -13.27 21.12
N LEU A 312 -1.33 -12.07 20.61
CA LEU A 312 -0.51 -11.05 21.26
C LEU A 312 -1.36 -10.30 22.27
N ALA A 313 -0.77 -9.96 23.42
CA ALA A 313 -1.49 -9.20 24.45
C ALA A 313 -1.95 -7.85 23.89
N PRO A 314 -3.18 -7.39 24.20
CA PRO A 314 -3.68 -6.11 23.72
C PRO A 314 -2.77 -4.97 24.23
N ALA A 315 -2.49 -4.00 23.36
CA ALA A 315 -1.79 -2.79 23.77
C ALA A 315 -2.63 -2.05 24.83
N PRO A 316 -2.01 -1.51 25.90
CA PRO A 316 -2.74 -0.83 26.96
C PRO A 316 -3.55 0.36 26.41
N HIS A 317 -4.77 0.52 26.91
CA HIS A 317 -5.67 1.60 26.53
C HIS A 317 -5.01 2.98 26.72
N ALA A 318 -5.23 3.89 25.76
CA ALA A 318 -4.70 5.25 25.72
C ALA A 318 -5.17 6.20 26.85
N GLY A 319 -5.80 5.67 27.91
CA GLY A 319 -6.20 6.43 29.09
C GLY A 319 -5.21 6.36 30.25
N ASP A 320 -4.13 5.58 30.15
CA ASP A 320 -3.22 5.29 31.27
C ASP A 320 -1.74 5.62 30.98
N VAL A 321 -1.49 6.49 30.01
CA VAL A 321 -0.11 6.90 29.63
C VAL A 321 0.08 8.37 29.95
N GLY A 322 0.71 8.62 31.09
CA GLY A 322 1.23 9.93 31.47
C GLY A 322 2.24 10.47 30.45
N GLN A 323 2.23 11.80 30.32
CA GLN A 323 3.14 12.63 29.52
C GLN A 323 4.56 12.07 29.45
N GLY A 324 4.99 11.64 28.26
CA GLY A 324 6.38 11.21 28.06
C GLY A 324 6.60 10.17 26.97
N THR A 325 5.93 10.29 25.83
CA THR A 325 6.39 9.63 24.60
C THR A 325 6.85 10.70 23.64
N SER A 326 8.15 10.75 23.35
CA SER A 326 8.64 11.42 22.16
C SER A 326 7.90 10.84 20.97
N GLN A 327 6.92 11.60 20.47
CA GLN A 327 6.31 11.31 19.19
C GLN A 327 7.44 11.38 18.16
N VAL A 328 7.75 10.26 17.52
CA VAL A 328 8.49 10.31 16.26
C VAL A 328 7.49 10.85 15.24
N GLN A 329 7.47 12.18 15.14
CA GLN A 329 6.61 12.90 14.24
C GLN A 329 7.09 12.65 12.81
N GLY A 330 6.34 11.83 12.05
CA GLY A 330 6.57 11.64 10.63
C GLY A 330 6.50 12.98 9.89
N PRO A 331 7.35 13.24 8.88
CA PRO A 331 7.65 14.59 8.45
C PRO A 331 6.49 15.23 7.66
N GLY A 332 5.77 16.12 8.34
CA GLY A 332 5.56 17.47 7.86
C GLY A 332 6.68 18.38 8.36
N MET A 333 7.79 18.43 7.62
CA MET A 333 8.72 19.57 7.49
C MET A 333 8.86 20.55 8.68
N SER A 334 9.45 20.13 9.81
CA SER A 334 9.89 21.05 10.88
C SER A 334 11.36 20.93 11.30
N ASP A 335 12.10 19.88 10.89
CA ASP A 335 13.46 19.63 11.41
C ASP A 335 14.62 20.20 10.58
N TYR A 336 14.37 21.21 9.72
CA TYR A 336 15.45 21.91 9.01
C TYR A 336 15.80 23.31 9.54
N LEU A 337 15.14 23.83 10.57
CA LEU A 337 15.46 25.16 11.11
C LEU A 337 15.26 25.28 12.62
N THR A 338 16.05 24.59 13.45
CA THR A 338 16.42 25.15 14.78
C THR A 338 17.78 24.65 15.24
N ARG A 339 18.83 25.04 14.52
CA ARG A 339 20.19 25.13 15.08
C ARG A 339 20.73 26.53 14.83
N GLN A 340 20.20 27.53 15.52
CA GLN A 340 20.91 28.78 15.91
C GLN A 340 20.00 29.69 16.75
N GLN A 341 20.61 30.35 17.75
CA GLN A 341 20.04 31.21 18.81
C GLN A 341 19.27 30.44 19.92
N THR A 342 19.74 30.38 21.17
CA THR A 342 20.38 31.43 21.96
C THR A 342 21.57 30.93 22.78
N ARG A 343 22.70 31.59 22.53
CA ARG A 343 23.87 31.73 23.40
C ARG A 343 23.44 32.57 24.62
N GLY A 344 23.90 32.23 25.82
CA GLY A 344 23.34 32.74 27.08
C GLY A 344 23.74 34.14 27.54
N THR A 345 23.19 34.46 28.71
CA THR A 345 23.64 35.29 29.85
C THR A 345 23.51 36.83 29.88
N ALA A 346 23.18 37.28 31.11
CA ALA A 346 23.12 38.64 31.71
C ALA A 346 21.89 39.50 31.33
N GLY A 347 21.14 40.17 32.21
CA GLY A 347 21.18 40.41 33.66
C GLY A 347 20.21 41.56 33.99
N GLU A 348 19.78 41.66 35.25
CA GLU A 348 19.21 42.85 35.95
C GLU A 348 17.76 43.35 35.67
N GLY A 349 17.04 43.68 36.76
CA GLY A 349 16.11 44.83 36.80
C GLY A 349 14.63 44.62 37.17
N GLU A 350 14.31 44.73 38.47
CA GLU A 350 13.17 45.42 39.12
C GLU A 350 11.66 45.10 38.85
N GLY A 351 10.92 44.89 39.96
CA GLY A 351 9.65 45.62 40.23
C GLY A 351 8.30 44.88 40.27
N THR A 352 7.83 44.50 41.48
CA THR A 352 6.45 44.52 42.06
C THR A 352 5.21 44.13 41.18
N ALA A 353 4.18 43.37 41.58
CA ALA A 353 3.60 42.99 42.88
C ALA A 353 2.57 41.84 42.72
N TYR A 354 2.21 41.23 43.87
CA TYR A 354 0.97 40.50 44.22
C TYR A 354 0.86 38.99 43.91
N SER A 355 0.52 38.22 44.95
CA SER A 355 0.08 36.81 45.01
C SER A 355 -1.03 36.75 46.10
N PRO A 356 -1.82 35.66 46.36
CA PRO A 356 -1.68 34.24 45.99
C PRO A 356 -3.09 33.54 45.79
N PRO A 357 -3.40 32.27 46.16
CA PRO A 357 -2.63 31.01 46.29
C PRO A 357 -3.25 29.80 45.53
N GLY A 358 -2.45 28.77 45.21
CA GLY A 358 -2.98 27.58 44.51
C GLY A 358 -2.08 26.34 44.39
N SER A 359 -1.48 25.90 45.49
CA SER A 359 -0.98 24.53 45.78
C SER A 359 0.33 24.01 45.13
N PRO A 360 1.07 23.14 45.85
CA PRO A 360 2.50 22.93 45.70
C PRO A 360 2.89 21.57 45.09
N THR A 361 3.95 21.62 44.26
CA THR A 361 5.06 20.66 44.15
C THR A 361 4.76 19.15 44.16
N SER A 362 5.00 18.53 43.01
CA SER A 362 5.49 17.14 42.95
C SER A 362 6.87 17.03 43.61
N PRO A 363 7.20 15.83 44.14
CA PRO A 363 8.51 15.26 43.88
C PRO A 363 8.40 13.87 43.26
N THR A 364 9.14 13.74 42.17
CA THR A 364 9.43 12.59 41.31
C THR A 364 9.87 11.36 42.11
N LYS A 365 9.35 10.17 41.77
CA LYS A 365 10.04 8.89 41.98
C LYS A 365 10.41 8.28 40.63
N THR A 366 11.71 8.16 40.44
CA THR A 366 12.44 7.76 39.23
C THR A 366 12.08 6.36 38.77
N VAL A 367 11.75 6.18 37.49
CA VAL A 367 11.69 4.87 36.82
C VAL A 367 12.71 4.87 35.69
N SER A 368 13.61 3.88 35.69
CA SER A 368 14.79 3.80 34.83
C SER A 368 14.44 3.85 33.33
N THR A 369 15.15 4.69 32.59
CA THR A 369 15.02 4.94 31.15
C THR A 369 15.63 3.83 30.28
N PHE A 370 15.32 3.85 28.98
CA PHE A 370 15.83 2.93 27.95
C PHE A 370 17.37 2.86 27.91
N GLN A 371 18.05 3.96 28.20
CA GLN A 371 19.52 4.02 28.32
C GLN A 371 20.05 3.05 29.40
N ASP A 372 19.34 2.94 30.53
CA ASP A 372 19.68 2.07 31.66
C ASP A 372 19.54 0.56 31.31
N ARG A 373 18.80 0.23 30.25
CA ARG A 373 18.70 -1.13 29.70
C ARG A 373 19.73 -1.40 28.61
N PHE A 374 20.18 -0.35 27.91
CA PHE A 374 21.24 -0.43 26.90
C PHE A 374 22.62 -0.60 27.56
N ASP A 375 22.89 0.14 28.64
CA ASP A 375 24.12 0.01 29.43
C ASP A 375 24.24 -1.36 30.11
N ARG A 376 23.10 -1.96 30.51
CA ARG A 376 23.04 -3.36 31.01
C ARG A 376 23.28 -4.39 29.91
N LEU A 377 22.94 -4.06 28.66
CA LEU A 377 23.18 -4.90 27.49
C LEU A 377 24.66 -4.87 27.10
N GLU A 378 25.32 -3.70 27.16
CA GLU A 378 26.78 -3.61 26.97
C GLU A 378 27.55 -4.35 28.07
N ALA A 379 27.11 -4.26 29.34
CA ALA A 379 27.72 -5.00 30.44
C ALA A 379 27.58 -6.53 30.30
N MET A 380 26.43 -7.03 29.84
CA MET A 380 26.21 -8.46 29.57
C MET A 380 27.01 -8.95 28.35
N VAL A 381 27.12 -8.15 27.29
CA VAL A 381 27.95 -8.47 26.12
C VAL A 381 29.45 -8.49 26.49
N GLY A 382 29.90 -7.60 27.37
CA GLY A 382 31.26 -7.63 27.93
C GLY A 382 31.57 -8.86 28.79
N GLN A 383 30.60 -9.35 29.57
CA GLN A 383 30.72 -10.60 30.33
C GLN A 383 30.81 -11.84 29.43
N HIS A 384 30.02 -11.89 28.36
CA HIS A 384 30.02 -13.03 27.42
C HIS A 384 31.31 -13.14 26.60
N ILE A 385 32.01 -12.02 26.36
CA ILE A 385 33.34 -12.00 25.72
C ILE A 385 34.43 -12.50 26.68
N ARG A 386 34.34 -12.23 28.00
CA ARG A 386 35.30 -12.77 28.99
C ARG A 386 35.12 -14.26 29.25
N GLU A 387 33.89 -14.77 29.22
CA GLU A 387 33.61 -16.20 29.43
C GLU A 387 34.03 -17.09 28.25
N ARG A 388 34.12 -16.54 27.02
CA ARG A 388 34.72 -17.24 25.86
C ARG A 388 36.23 -17.10 25.74
N GLY A 389 36.86 -16.24 26.54
CA GLY A 389 38.32 -16.10 26.62
C GLY A 389 38.97 -16.91 27.76
N GLY A 390 38.19 -17.54 28.63
CA GLY A 390 38.67 -18.29 29.80
C GLY A 390 38.61 -19.81 29.67
N GLY A 391 38.49 -20.34 28.45
CA GLY A 391 38.36 -21.76 28.13
C GLY A 391 39.66 -22.45 27.70
N GLU A 392 40.81 -22.00 28.18
CA GLU A 392 42.05 -22.79 28.17
C GLU A 392 42.64 -22.72 29.58
N GLU A 393 42.39 -23.74 30.39
CA GLU A 393 43.43 -24.36 31.22
C GLU A 393 42.87 -25.54 32.07
N ARG A 394 43.60 -26.67 32.01
CA ARG A 394 43.72 -27.78 32.99
C ARG A 394 43.16 -29.17 32.62
N MET A 395 44.05 -29.96 32.02
CA MET A 395 44.43 -31.29 32.52
C MET A 395 45.97 -31.32 32.51
N GLY A 396 46.74 -31.82 33.47
CA GLY A 396 46.55 -32.45 34.77
C GLY A 396 47.95 -32.51 35.42
N GLY A 397 48.02 -32.56 36.75
CA GLY A 397 49.29 -32.60 37.47
C GLY A 397 50.00 -33.96 37.39
N ASN A 398 51.30 -33.97 37.67
CA ASN A 398 51.91 -34.56 38.87
C ASN A 398 53.41 -34.88 38.66
N GLY A 399 54.25 -34.49 39.63
CA GLY A 399 55.39 -35.30 40.07
C GLY A 399 56.79 -35.06 39.47
N GLY A 400 57.75 -34.82 40.37
CA GLY A 400 59.11 -35.36 40.23
C GLY A 400 60.19 -34.36 39.83
N GLY A 401 61.00 -33.92 40.80
CA GLY A 401 62.23 -33.18 40.51
C GLY A 401 63.36 -34.05 39.98
N GLN A 402 64.37 -33.43 39.34
CA GLN A 402 65.78 -33.71 39.56
C GLN A 402 66.67 -32.69 38.83
N ARG A 403 67.87 -32.51 39.41
CA ARG A 403 69.00 -31.63 39.06
C ARG A 403 69.71 -31.97 37.73
N PHE A 404 70.61 -31.04 37.36
CA PHE A 404 71.80 -31.15 36.49
C PHE A 404 71.49 -31.18 34.98
N ALA A 405 72.20 -30.46 34.10
CA ALA A 405 73.48 -29.74 34.16
C ALA A 405 73.44 -28.51 33.25
#